data_AF-A0A8J8A221-F1
#
_entry.id   AF-A0A8J8A221-F1
#
_cell.length_a   1.000
_cell.length_b   1.000
_cell.length_c   1.000
_cell.angle_alpha   90.00
_cell.angle_beta   90.00
_cell.angle_gamma   90.00
#
_symmetry.space_group_name_H-M   'P 1'
#
loop_
_entity.id
_entity.type
_entity.pdbx_description
1 polymer ?
#
loop_
_entity_poly.entity_id
_entity_poly.type
_entity_poly.pdbx_seq_one_letter_code
_entity_poly.pdbx_strand_id
1 'polypeptide(L)'
;MKTLKYLIVSIMLVVVLATPVTATSSTEEDSYYHPYPTGLIAGDIVIGHNPTTDLVIPGYWTHTGMIAYYDTSIGEWIVIEATFDGVILTPLSEFLSRYDTVAVLRVNTNDYVRLNAVYFAYYQLGKPYDYAWYTKQVYGDSYYCSELVWASYIAAGGPDIDANPGWSWTYAYGVAPQEVYDDSDTYVIYYHSVS
;
A
#
# COMPACT_ATOMS: atom_id res chain seq x y z
N MET A 1 -66.52 -13.22 -10.97
CA MET A 1 -65.45 -14.05 -10.36
C MET A 1 -64.13 -13.77 -11.06
N LYS A 2 -63.25 -12.99 -10.40
CA LYS A 2 -61.77 -13.08 -10.33
C LYS A 2 -61.22 -11.71 -9.88
N THR A 3 -61.05 -11.66 -8.56
CA THR A 3 -60.19 -10.84 -7.69
C THR A 3 -59.07 -9.98 -8.30
N LEU A 4 -59.10 -8.69 -7.96
CA LEU A 4 -58.06 -7.81 -7.39
C LEU A 4 -56.58 -8.21 -7.55
N LYS A 5 -55.74 -7.26 -8.00
CA LYS A 5 -54.61 -6.71 -7.20
C LYS A 5 -53.92 -5.54 -7.93
N TYR A 6 -54.08 -4.35 -7.33
CA TYR A 6 -53.30 -3.15 -7.61
C TYR A 6 -51.83 -3.42 -7.29
N LEU A 7 -50.93 -3.15 -8.22
CA LEU A 7 -49.49 -3.14 -7.99
C LEU A 7 -49.15 -1.80 -7.33
N ILE A 8 -49.11 -1.79 -6.00
CA ILE A 8 -48.55 -0.67 -5.23
C ILE A 8 -47.03 -0.78 -5.36
N VAL A 9 -46.43 0.15 -6.10
CA VAL A 9 -44.98 0.36 -6.06
C VAL A 9 -44.68 1.13 -4.78
N SER A 10 -44.24 0.43 -3.74
CA SER A 10 -43.73 1.04 -2.52
C SER A 10 -42.41 1.75 -2.82
N ILE A 11 -42.45 3.07 -2.93
CA ILE A 11 -41.25 3.91 -2.89
C ILE A 11 -40.77 3.91 -1.45
N MET A 12 -39.69 3.18 -1.16
CA MET A 12 -39.00 3.26 0.12
C MET A 12 -38.16 4.55 0.11
N LEU A 13 -38.69 5.60 0.72
CA LEU A 13 -37.95 6.82 0.99
C LEU A 13 -37.06 6.58 2.23
N VAL A 14 -35.78 6.30 2.01
CA VAL A 14 -34.80 6.22 3.10
C VAL A 14 -34.41 7.65 3.47
N VAL A 15 -35.02 8.16 4.54
CA VAL A 15 -34.58 9.41 5.18
C VAL A 15 -33.32 9.08 5.98
N VAL A 16 -32.16 9.39 5.42
CA VAL A 16 -30.90 9.37 6.18
C VAL A 16 -30.91 10.61 7.07
N LEU A 17 -31.21 10.41 8.35
CA LEU A 17 -30.93 11.42 9.36
C LEU A 17 -29.41 11.53 9.50
N ALA A 18 -28.85 12.66 9.06
CA ALA A 18 -27.47 13.03 9.33
C ALA A 18 -27.31 13.20 10.85
N THR A 19 -26.93 12.12 11.53
CA THR A 19 -26.30 12.23 12.84
C THR A 19 -24.83 12.55 12.59
N PRO A 20 -24.20 13.42 13.38
CA PRO A 20 -22.77 13.63 13.26
C PRO A 20 -22.11 12.27 13.51
N VAL A 21 -21.47 11.73 12.49
CA VAL A 21 -20.50 10.64 12.65
C VAL A 21 -19.45 11.23 13.58
N THR A 22 -19.57 10.88 14.85
CA THR A 22 -18.49 11.05 15.80
C THR A 22 -17.41 10.14 15.26
N ALA A 23 -16.33 10.72 14.74
CA ALA A 23 -15.11 9.99 14.43
C ALA A 23 -14.78 9.19 15.69
N THR A 24 -15.05 7.89 15.63
CA THR A 24 -14.66 6.97 16.67
C THR A 24 -13.15 7.02 16.64
N SER A 25 -12.56 7.56 17.70
CA SER A 25 -11.15 7.39 18.00
C SER A 25 -10.86 5.91 17.80
N SER A 26 -10.02 5.60 16.81
CA SER A 26 -9.53 4.24 16.59
C SER A 26 -9.08 3.71 17.95
N THR A 27 -9.69 2.61 18.32
CA THR A 27 -9.24 1.71 19.38
C THR A 27 -7.72 1.63 19.33
N GLU A 28 -7.05 1.77 20.48
CA GLU A 28 -5.61 1.57 20.64
C GLU A 28 -5.14 0.38 19.78
N GLU A 29 -4.60 0.66 18.59
CA GLU A 29 -3.89 -0.34 17.81
C GLU A 29 -2.61 -0.58 18.58
N ASP A 30 -2.34 -1.84 18.92
CA ASP A 30 -1.08 -2.25 19.51
C ASP A 30 0.06 -1.71 18.63
N SER A 31 0.75 -0.69 19.12
CA SER A 31 1.86 -0.10 18.38
C SER A 31 3.09 -0.97 18.58
N TYR A 32 3.57 -1.53 17.47
CA TYR A 32 4.75 -2.38 17.48
C TYR A 32 6.02 -1.54 17.56
N TYR A 33 7.02 -2.04 18.27
CA TYR A 33 8.34 -1.41 18.33
C TYR A 33 9.35 -2.19 17.50
N HIS A 34 9.98 -1.49 16.56
CA HIS A 34 11.09 -2.00 15.76
C HIS A 34 12.30 -1.10 15.97
N PRO A 35 13.52 -1.66 16.05
CA PRO A 35 14.73 -0.87 15.87
C PRO A 35 14.65 -0.02 14.59
N TYR A 36 15.10 1.22 14.65
CA TYR A 36 15.04 2.09 13.48
C TYR A 36 16.07 1.64 12.43
N PRO A 37 15.68 1.38 11.16
CA PRO A 37 16.63 0.91 10.14
C PRO A 37 17.71 1.96 9.84
N THR A 38 18.93 1.50 9.57
CA THR A 38 20.06 2.36 9.18
C THR A 38 20.49 2.09 7.75
N GLY A 39 21.15 3.05 7.10
CA GLY A 39 21.69 2.87 5.74
C GLY A 39 20.62 2.92 4.64
N LEU A 40 19.44 3.45 4.96
CA LEU A 40 18.36 3.69 4.02
C LEU A 40 18.73 4.75 2.98
N ILE A 41 18.16 4.61 1.79
CA ILE A 41 18.22 5.60 0.72
C ILE A 41 16.83 5.78 0.09
N ALA A 42 16.64 6.91 -0.60
CA ALA A 42 15.45 7.14 -1.40
C ALA A 42 15.26 6.02 -2.45
N GLY A 43 14.04 5.50 -2.55
CA GLY A 43 13.65 4.38 -3.41
C GLY A 43 13.71 3.01 -2.72
N ASP A 44 14.31 2.88 -1.53
CA ASP A 44 14.15 1.65 -0.75
C ASP A 44 12.65 1.39 -0.49
N ILE A 45 12.26 0.12 -0.45
CA ILE A 45 10.86 -0.29 -0.28
C ILE A 45 10.69 -0.77 1.15
N VAL A 46 9.74 -0.20 1.88
CA VAL A 46 9.40 -0.65 3.24
C VAL A 46 8.14 -1.50 3.17
N ILE A 47 8.17 -2.67 3.80
CA ILE A 47 7.09 -3.66 3.73
C ILE A 47 6.75 -4.15 5.13
N GLY A 48 5.46 -4.37 5.39
CA GLY A 48 4.92 -4.73 6.70
C GLY A 48 3.91 -5.87 6.62
N HIS A 49 3.92 -6.73 7.62
CA HIS A 49 2.93 -7.78 7.84
C HIS A 49 2.04 -7.41 9.03
N ASN A 50 0.74 -7.56 8.83
CA ASN A 50 -0.26 -7.42 9.87
C ASN A 50 -1.03 -8.75 10.00
N PRO A 51 -0.98 -9.40 11.17
CA PRO A 51 -1.59 -10.72 11.37
C PRO A 51 -3.12 -10.71 11.33
N THR A 52 -3.74 -9.53 11.24
CA THR A 52 -5.20 -9.36 11.14
C THR A 52 -5.66 -9.26 9.68
N THR A 53 -4.80 -8.80 8.76
CA THR A 53 -5.16 -8.54 7.35
C THR A 53 -4.51 -9.50 6.34
N ASP A 54 -3.62 -10.40 6.80
CA ASP A 54 -3.00 -11.48 6.02
C ASP A 54 -4.02 -12.44 5.38
N LEU A 55 -5.24 -12.52 5.93
CA LEU A 55 -6.33 -13.34 5.37
C LEU A 55 -6.93 -12.78 4.07
N VAL A 56 -6.71 -11.49 3.76
CA VAL A 56 -7.35 -10.81 2.63
C VAL A 56 -6.34 -10.46 1.54
N ILE A 57 -5.09 -10.21 1.91
CA ILE A 57 -4.00 -9.84 0.98
C ILE A 57 -3.16 -11.09 0.74
N PRO A 58 -3.11 -11.62 -0.50
CA PRO A 58 -2.39 -12.87 -0.73
C PRO A 58 -0.89 -12.76 -0.44
N GLY A 59 -0.38 -13.68 0.38
CA GLY A 59 1.02 -13.73 0.81
C GLY A 59 1.19 -13.43 2.29
N TYR A 60 2.45 -13.42 2.76
CA TYR A 60 2.77 -13.04 4.14
C TYR A 60 2.77 -11.51 4.30
N TRP A 61 3.28 -10.78 3.31
CA TRP A 61 3.35 -9.32 3.41
C TRP A 61 2.04 -8.64 3.03
N THR A 62 1.54 -7.79 3.91
CA THR A 62 0.19 -7.19 3.79
C THR A 62 0.22 -5.76 3.26
N HIS A 63 1.32 -5.04 3.40
CA HIS A 63 1.38 -3.65 2.95
C HIS A 63 2.79 -3.22 2.60
N THR A 64 2.92 -2.27 1.67
CA THR A 64 4.21 -1.74 1.25
C THR A 64 4.14 -0.26 0.91
N GLY A 65 5.27 0.43 1.10
CA GLY A 65 5.49 1.80 0.67
C GLY A 65 6.93 1.99 0.19
N MET A 66 7.28 3.21 -0.20
CA MET A 66 8.62 3.56 -0.69
C MET A 66 9.24 4.67 0.14
N ILE A 67 10.49 4.51 0.55
CA ILE A 67 11.28 5.56 1.20
C ILE A 67 11.45 6.71 0.21
N ALA A 68 10.90 7.88 0.54
CA ALA A 68 10.91 9.04 -0.33
C ALA A 68 12.13 9.95 -0.07
N TYR A 69 12.27 10.42 1.18
CA TYR A 69 13.34 11.34 1.57
C TYR A 69 13.55 11.32 3.08
N TYR A 70 14.69 11.85 3.53
CA TYR A 70 14.94 12.10 4.95
C TYR A 70 14.57 13.55 5.27
N ASP A 71 13.58 13.73 6.16
CA ASP A 71 13.19 15.04 6.66
C ASP A 71 14.08 15.42 7.86
N THR A 72 15.03 16.33 7.61
CA THR A 72 15.96 16.80 8.64
C THR A 72 15.32 17.66 9.73
N SER A 73 14.10 18.16 9.52
CA SER A 73 13.41 19.00 10.49
C SER A 73 12.81 18.19 11.64
N ILE A 74 12.41 16.94 11.36
CA ILE A 74 11.88 15.99 12.35
C ILE A 74 12.84 14.83 12.62
N GLY A 75 13.89 14.66 11.80
CA GLY A 75 14.91 13.64 11.98
C GLY A 75 14.43 12.24 11.61
N GLU A 76 13.58 12.12 10.58
CA GLU A 76 12.99 10.85 10.16
C GLU A 76 12.96 10.69 8.64
N TRP A 77 13.05 9.44 8.18
CA TRP A 77 12.66 9.07 6.83
C TRP A 77 11.16 9.18 6.66
N ILE A 78 10.75 9.63 5.48
CA ILE A 78 9.37 9.70 5.05
C ILE A 78 9.11 8.61 4.02
N VAL A 79 7.99 7.93 4.18
CA VAL A 79 7.46 6.90 3.30
C VAL A 79 6.37 7.53 2.44
N ILE A 80 6.36 7.24 1.14
CA ILE A 80 5.21 7.44 0.29
C ILE A 80 4.48 6.11 0.10
N GLU A 81 3.19 6.09 0.38
CA GLU A 81 2.38 4.86 0.38
C GLU A 81 0.95 5.14 -0.04
N ALA A 82 0.30 4.15 -0.67
CA ALA A 82 -1.14 4.19 -0.92
C ALA A 82 -1.88 3.46 0.20
N THR A 83 -2.67 4.19 0.97
CA THR A 83 -3.50 3.67 2.07
C THR A 83 -4.99 3.85 1.73
N PHE A 84 -5.91 3.40 2.59
CA PHE A 84 -7.34 3.66 2.39
C PHE A 84 -7.70 5.15 2.29
N ASP A 85 -6.86 6.04 2.82
CA ASP A 85 -7.01 7.51 2.71
C ASP A 85 -6.40 8.09 1.41
N GLY A 86 -5.82 7.22 0.56
CA GLY A 86 -5.15 7.58 -0.68
C GLY A 86 -3.62 7.53 -0.59
N VAL A 87 -2.96 8.10 -1.60
CA VAL A 87 -1.50 8.21 -1.66
C VAL A 87 -1.04 9.36 -0.76
N ILE A 88 -0.33 9.03 0.31
CA ILE A 88 0.07 9.97 1.38
C ILE A 88 1.57 9.88 1.69
N LEU A 89 2.05 10.82 2.50
CA LEU A 89 3.36 10.78 3.13
C LEU A 89 3.20 10.39 4.60
N THR A 90 3.98 9.43 5.06
CA THR A 90 3.92 8.90 6.42
C THR A 90 5.33 8.82 7.00
N PRO A 91 5.58 9.27 8.23
CA PRO A 91 6.88 9.07 8.87
C PRO A 91 7.21 7.58 8.98
N LEU A 92 8.47 7.20 8.76
CA LEU A 92 8.87 5.78 8.77
C LEU A 92 8.60 5.13 10.13
N SER A 93 8.78 5.85 11.23
CA SER A 93 8.47 5.33 12.57
C SER A 93 6.99 4.95 12.71
N GLU A 94 6.09 5.77 12.17
CA GLU A 94 4.65 5.49 12.12
C GLU A 94 4.34 4.30 11.20
N PHE A 95 4.97 4.21 10.02
CA PHE A 95 4.81 3.03 9.17
C PHE A 95 5.21 1.76 9.93
N LEU A 96 6.39 1.75 10.56
CA LEU A 96 6.94 0.59 11.25
C LEU A 96 6.07 0.16 12.43
N SER A 97 5.42 1.09 13.13
CA SER A 97 4.63 0.76 14.31
C SER A 97 3.29 0.06 14.01
N ARG A 98 2.87 -0.01 12.74
CA ARG A 98 1.61 -0.65 12.33
C ARG A 98 1.69 -2.17 12.11
N TYR A 99 2.90 -2.74 12.12
CA TYR A 99 3.13 -4.11 11.65
C TYR A 99 3.90 -4.93 12.68
N ASP A 100 3.56 -6.21 12.86
CA ASP A 100 4.29 -7.09 13.79
C ASP A 100 5.68 -7.48 13.23
N THR A 101 5.80 -7.45 11.90
CA THR A 101 6.98 -7.81 11.15
C THR A 101 7.16 -6.83 10.02
N VAL A 102 8.40 -6.38 9.84
CA VAL A 102 8.77 -5.40 8.83
C VAL A 102 10.05 -5.82 8.12
N ALA A 103 10.17 -5.43 6.87
CA ALA A 103 11.41 -5.47 6.13
C ALA A 103 11.63 -4.18 5.35
N VAL A 104 12.88 -3.91 5.01
CA VAL A 104 13.23 -2.94 3.98
C VAL A 104 13.99 -3.66 2.88
N LEU A 105 13.52 -3.45 1.65
CA LEU A 105 14.10 -4.00 0.43
C LEU A 105 14.82 -2.89 -0.33
N ARG A 106 15.88 -3.25 -1.03
CA ARG A 106 16.53 -2.38 -2.01
C ARG A 106 16.41 -3.01 -3.39
N VAL A 107 16.01 -2.21 -4.37
CA VAL A 107 15.95 -2.64 -5.77
C VAL A 107 17.35 -2.59 -6.38
N ASN A 108 17.74 -3.68 -7.04
CA ASN A 108 18.99 -3.87 -7.76
C ASN A 108 19.01 -3.08 -9.08
N THR A 109 19.04 -1.76 -8.93
CA THR A 109 19.14 -0.79 -10.03
C THR A 109 20.06 0.35 -9.62
N ASN A 110 20.22 1.36 -10.47
CA ASN A 110 21.05 2.53 -10.18
C ASN A 110 20.27 3.63 -9.43
N ASP A 111 21.00 4.60 -8.86
CA ASP A 111 20.43 5.68 -8.05
C ASP A 111 19.49 6.60 -8.85
N TYR A 112 19.73 6.75 -10.14
CA TYR A 112 18.89 7.57 -11.01
C TYR A 112 17.49 6.97 -11.18
N VAL A 113 17.40 5.65 -11.37
CA VAL A 113 16.12 4.93 -11.44
C VAL A 113 15.38 5.01 -10.10
N ARG A 114 16.07 4.76 -8.98
CA ARG A 114 15.45 4.82 -7.64
C ARG A 114 14.87 6.21 -7.34
N LEU A 115 15.62 7.27 -7.66
CA LEU A 115 15.16 8.63 -7.45
C LEU A 115 13.97 8.99 -8.37
N ASN A 116 13.99 8.54 -9.63
CA ASN A 116 12.86 8.74 -10.54
C ASN A 116 11.61 7.97 -10.12
N ALA A 117 11.75 6.79 -9.53
CA ALA A 117 10.63 6.03 -8.97
C ALA A 117 9.99 6.83 -7.83
N VAL A 118 10.81 7.41 -6.93
CA VAL A 118 10.32 8.31 -5.88
C VAL A 118 9.60 9.52 -6.48
N TYR A 119 10.15 10.18 -7.51
CA TYR A 119 9.48 11.31 -8.16
C TYR A 119 8.15 10.91 -8.79
N PHE A 120 8.07 9.75 -9.44
CA PHE A 120 6.82 9.23 -9.97
C PHE A 120 5.78 9.07 -8.86
N ALA A 121 6.14 8.41 -7.75
CA ALA A 121 5.26 8.21 -6.60
C ALA A 121 4.77 9.56 -6.05
N TYR A 122 5.65 10.55 -5.93
CA TYR A 122 5.31 11.91 -5.48
C TYR A 122 4.23 12.57 -6.32
N TYR A 123 4.27 12.40 -7.65
CA TYR A 123 3.25 12.93 -8.54
C TYR A 123 1.89 12.24 -8.38
N GLN A 124 1.82 11.13 -7.63
CA GLN A 124 0.57 10.44 -7.31
C GLN A 124 -0.05 10.89 -5.99
N LEU A 125 0.61 11.75 -5.19
CA LEU A 125 0.08 12.22 -3.92
C LEU A 125 -1.35 12.75 -4.04
N GLY A 126 -2.22 12.31 -3.12
CA GLY A 126 -3.63 12.68 -3.08
C GLY A 126 -4.55 11.86 -4.00
N LYS A 127 -4.01 10.95 -4.84
CA LYS A 127 -4.86 10.00 -5.57
C LYS A 127 -5.55 9.03 -4.61
N PRO A 128 -6.80 8.62 -4.90
CA PRO A 128 -7.54 7.69 -4.07
C PRO A 128 -6.94 6.28 -4.09
N TYR A 129 -7.29 5.49 -3.07
CA TYR A 129 -6.96 4.07 -3.01
C TYR A 129 -7.69 3.28 -4.11
N ASP A 130 -6.98 2.35 -4.74
CA ASP A 130 -7.56 1.40 -5.67
C ASP A 130 -8.02 0.13 -4.94
N TYR A 131 -9.29 -0.23 -5.10
CA TYR A 131 -9.87 -1.46 -4.52
C TYR A 131 -9.84 -2.64 -5.51
N ALA A 132 -9.43 -2.43 -6.76
CA ALA A 132 -9.34 -3.44 -7.81
C ALA A 132 -7.98 -4.15 -7.81
N TRP A 133 -7.68 -4.89 -6.74
CA TRP A 133 -6.37 -5.55 -6.52
C TRP A 133 -6.01 -6.65 -7.52
N TYR A 134 -6.92 -7.02 -8.42
CA TYR A 134 -6.75 -8.09 -9.42
C TYR A 134 -6.17 -7.60 -10.75
N THR A 135 -5.91 -6.30 -10.88
CA THR A 135 -5.24 -5.66 -12.02
C THR A 135 -4.22 -4.63 -11.52
N LYS A 136 -3.36 -4.16 -12.41
CA LYS A 136 -2.41 -3.07 -12.12
C LYS A 136 -2.23 -2.19 -13.35
N GLN A 137 -1.90 -0.92 -13.13
CA GLN A 137 -1.58 0.03 -14.18
C GLN A 137 -0.40 0.92 -13.80
N VAL A 138 0.39 1.32 -14.80
CA VAL A 138 1.51 2.26 -14.58
C VAL A 138 0.98 3.67 -14.38
N TYR A 139 -0.03 4.09 -15.16
CA TYR A 139 -0.60 5.43 -15.12
C TYR A 139 -2.11 5.34 -14.83
N GLY A 140 -2.45 5.21 -13.55
CA GLY A 140 -3.82 5.13 -13.06
C GLY A 140 -4.32 6.40 -12.38
N ASP A 141 -5.63 6.51 -12.22
CA ASP A 141 -6.28 7.56 -11.41
C ASP A 141 -6.36 7.17 -9.91
N SER A 142 -6.08 5.91 -9.59
CA SER A 142 -5.99 5.31 -8.26
C SER A 142 -4.82 4.32 -8.20
N TYR A 143 -4.33 4.03 -7.00
CA TYR A 143 -3.34 2.98 -6.77
C TYR A 143 -3.63 2.24 -5.46
N TYR A 144 -3.37 0.93 -5.41
CA TYR A 144 -3.14 0.22 -4.15
C TYR A 144 -1.65 0.17 -3.80
N CYS A 145 -1.33 -0.32 -2.60
CA CYS A 145 -0.01 -0.17 -1.98
C CYS A 145 1.15 -0.69 -2.85
N SER A 146 1.12 -1.96 -3.24
CA SER A 146 2.14 -2.59 -4.08
C SER A 146 2.08 -2.15 -5.54
N GLU A 147 0.89 -1.81 -6.05
CA GLU A 147 0.76 -1.22 -7.40
C GLU A 147 1.52 0.10 -7.51
N LEU A 148 1.38 1.00 -6.52
CA LEU A 148 2.09 2.28 -6.51
C LEU A 148 3.61 2.05 -6.60
N VAL A 149 4.13 1.12 -5.79
CA VAL A 149 5.57 0.80 -5.74
C VAL A 149 6.04 0.22 -7.07
N TRP A 150 5.34 -0.77 -7.60
CA TRP A 150 5.62 -1.39 -8.90
C TRP A 150 5.57 -0.37 -10.04
N ALA A 151 4.48 0.39 -10.14
CA ALA A 151 4.26 1.40 -11.17
C ALA A 151 5.35 2.46 -11.17
N SER A 152 5.82 2.85 -9.98
CA SER A 152 6.92 3.81 -9.81
C SER A 152 8.22 3.31 -10.43
N TYR A 153 8.58 2.05 -10.20
CA TYR A 153 9.79 1.48 -10.79
C TYR A 153 9.66 1.27 -12.31
N ILE A 154 8.50 0.83 -12.80
CA ILE A 154 8.25 0.72 -14.24
C ILE A 154 8.32 2.09 -14.93
N ALA A 155 7.66 3.11 -14.38
CA ALA A 155 7.65 4.47 -14.94
C ALA A 155 9.05 5.11 -14.96
N ALA A 156 9.91 4.73 -14.01
CA ALA A 156 11.29 5.17 -13.95
C ALA A 156 12.23 4.46 -14.94
N GLY A 157 11.73 3.49 -15.71
CA GLY A 157 12.53 2.63 -16.58
C GLY A 157 13.38 1.62 -15.80
N GLY A 158 12.92 1.25 -14.60
CA GLY A 158 13.55 0.26 -13.74
C GLY A 158 13.14 -1.18 -14.06
N PRO A 159 13.60 -2.15 -13.24
CA PRO A 159 13.17 -3.54 -13.36
C PRO A 159 11.68 -3.70 -13.04
N ASP A 160 11.10 -4.78 -13.59
CA ASP A 160 9.75 -5.22 -13.25
C ASP A 160 9.81 -6.02 -11.95
N ILE A 161 9.59 -5.32 -10.83
CA ILE A 161 9.62 -5.90 -9.47
C ILE A 161 8.33 -6.66 -9.11
N ASP A 162 7.76 -7.34 -10.09
CA ASP A 162 6.68 -8.29 -9.90
C ASP A 162 7.21 -9.68 -10.26
N ALA A 163 7.32 -10.55 -9.26
CA ALA A 163 7.78 -11.92 -9.43
C ALA A 163 6.89 -12.75 -10.37
N ASN A 164 5.62 -12.38 -10.59
CA ASN A 164 4.70 -13.03 -11.54
C ASN A 164 3.96 -12.00 -12.40
N PRO A 165 4.62 -11.33 -13.36
CA PRO A 165 4.09 -10.16 -14.08
C PRO A 165 2.91 -10.46 -15.03
N GLY A 166 2.48 -11.71 -15.10
CA GLY A 166 1.36 -12.17 -15.92
C GLY A 166 0.18 -12.64 -15.08
N TRP A 167 -0.65 -13.51 -15.65
CA TRP A 167 -1.74 -14.13 -14.89
C TRP A 167 -1.20 -15.15 -13.88
N SER A 168 -1.59 -15.00 -12.62
CA SER A 168 -1.47 -16.05 -11.61
C SER A 168 -2.83 -16.33 -10.95
N TRP A 169 -3.03 -17.57 -10.48
CA TRP A 169 -4.27 -17.91 -9.76
C TRP A 169 -4.39 -17.21 -8.40
N THR A 170 -3.26 -16.79 -7.83
CA THR A 170 -3.18 -16.13 -6.53
C THR A 170 -3.42 -14.62 -6.64
N TYR A 171 -2.85 -13.98 -7.66
CA TYR A 171 -2.78 -12.52 -7.78
C TYR A 171 -3.54 -11.96 -9.00
N ALA A 172 -4.13 -12.83 -9.83
CA ALA A 172 -4.74 -12.46 -11.10
C ALA A 172 -3.73 -11.73 -11.99
N TYR A 173 -4.00 -10.47 -12.37
CA TYR A 173 -3.06 -9.57 -13.07
C TYR A 173 -2.58 -8.43 -12.15
N GLY A 174 -2.80 -8.54 -10.84
CA GLY A 174 -2.30 -7.59 -9.85
C GLY A 174 -0.82 -7.81 -9.54
N VAL A 175 -0.32 -7.07 -8.57
CA VAL A 175 1.01 -7.28 -7.98
C VAL A 175 0.89 -7.18 -6.47
N ALA A 176 1.11 -8.27 -5.72
CA ALA A 176 1.02 -8.24 -4.25
C ALA A 176 2.32 -7.74 -3.59
N PRO A 177 2.28 -7.25 -2.34
CA PRO A 177 3.50 -6.93 -1.59
C PRO A 177 4.44 -8.14 -1.49
N GLN A 178 3.89 -9.35 -1.39
CA GLN A 178 4.65 -10.59 -1.42
C GLN A 178 5.44 -10.77 -2.72
N GLU A 179 4.88 -10.40 -3.87
CA GLU A 179 5.57 -10.51 -5.16
C GLU A 179 6.73 -9.53 -5.27
N VAL A 180 6.58 -8.33 -4.71
CA VAL A 180 7.67 -7.36 -4.59
C VAL A 180 8.80 -7.88 -3.71
N TYR A 181 8.46 -8.59 -2.62
CA TYR A 181 9.44 -9.18 -1.71
C TYR A 181 10.19 -10.37 -2.32
N ASP A 182 9.49 -11.22 -3.07
CA ASP A 182 10.04 -12.43 -3.68
C ASP A 182 10.78 -12.16 -4.99
N ASP A 183 10.64 -10.96 -5.56
CA ASP A 183 11.26 -10.61 -6.84
C ASP A 183 12.79 -10.57 -6.77
N SER A 184 13.44 -11.16 -7.78
CA SER A 184 14.90 -11.32 -7.83
C SER A 184 15.67 -10.01 -8.03
N ASP A 185 15.00 -8.94 -8.47
CA ASP A 185 15.57 -7.60 -8.56
C ASP A 185 15.46 -6.83 -7.24
N THR A 186 14.95 -7.44 -6.16
CA THR A 186 14.98 -6.86 -4.82
C THR A 186 15.82 -7.70 -3.86
N TYR A 187 16.35 -7.06 -2.82
CA TYR A 187 17.02 -7.76 -1.73
C TYR A 187 16.80 -7.07 -0.38
N VAL A 188 16.69 -7.88 0.67
CA VAL A 188 16.47 -7.41 2.04
C VAL A 188 17.72 -6.72 2.58
N ILE A 189 17.56 -5.48 3.06
CA ILE A 189 18.61 -4.72 3.77
C ILE A 189 18.31 -4.55 5.26
N TYR A 190 17.06 -4.78 5.65
CA TYR A 190 16.61 -4.72 7.04
C TYR A 190 15.44 -5.68 7.24
N TYR A 191 15.39 -6.33 8.41
CA TYR A 191 14.28 -7.19 8.81
C TYR A 191 14.15 -7.19 10.34
N HIS A 192 12.93 -7.09 10.85
CA HIS A 192 12.63 -7.28 12.26
C HIS A 192 11.21 -7.79 12.46
N SER A 193 11.03 -8.72 13.39
CA SER A 193 9.73 -9.26 13.81
C SER A 193 9.65 -9.19 15.34
N VAL A 194 8.52 -8.72 15.85
CA VAL A 194 8.24 -8.74 17.29
C VAL A 194 7.81 -10.15 17.70
N SER A 195 8.51 -10.72 18.67
CA SER A 195 8.28 -12.09 19.16
C SER A 195 7.12 -12.18 20.15
#